data_AF-A0A442U1J9-F1
#
_entry.id   AF-A0A442U1J9-F1
#
_cell.length_a   1.000
_cell.length_b   1.000
_cell.length_c   1.000
_cell.angle_alpha   90.00
_cell.angle_beta   90.00
_cell.angle_gamma   90.00
#
_symmetry.space_group_name_H-M   'P 1'
#
loop_
_entity.id
_entity.type
_entity.pdbx_description
1 polymer ?
#
loop_
_entity_poly.entity_id
_entity_poly.type
_entity_poly.pdbx_seq_one_letter_code
_entity_poly.pdbx_strand_id
1 'polypeptide(L)'
;MAMSFGSLVFLSVGGVLALSVGANLRNTFDLLGAQSTLLIDAMEDLLRAEMGRAESAVDGVAQLYKQGEFQIDDEAMSAALASALAAAPGVNAMLICTPDLICRGAAVTGDND
;
A
#
# COMPACT_ATOMS: atom_id res chain seq x y z
N MET A 1 -32.91 -22.83 53.88
CA MET A 1 -31.66 -22.06 54.04
C MET A 1 -30.65 -22.26 52.90
N ALA A 2 -30.46 -23.46 52.33
CA ALA A 2 -29.48 -23.67 51.25
C ALA A 2 -29.83 -23.00 49.90
N MET A 3 -31.12 -22.95 49.53
CA MET A 3 -31.55 -22.35 48.25
C MET A 3 -31.32 -20.83 48.17
N SER A 4 -31.49 -20.09 49.27
CA SER A 4 -31.28 -18.63 49.27
C SER A 4 -29.80 -18.28 49.09
N PHE A 5 -28.92 -19.01 49.78
CA PHE A 5 -27.48 -18.81 49.67
C PHE A 5 -26.94 -19.13 48.28
N GLY A 6 -27.40 -20.25 47.69
CA GLY A 6 -27.05 -20.61 46.31
C GLY A 6 -27.51 -19.57 45.28
N SER A 7 -28.71 -19.00 45.44
CA SER A 7 -29.21 -17.96 44.54
C SER A 7 -28.40 -16.67 44.59
N LEU A 8 -27.96 -16.26 45.79
CA LEU A 8 -27.16 -15.06 45.98
C LEU A 8 -25.75 -15.25 45.41
N VAL A 9 -25.15 -16.43 45.59
CA VAL A 9 -23.86 -16.75 45.00
C VAL A 9 -23.95 -16.79 43.48
N PHE A 10 -25.00 -17.41 42.92
CA PHE A 10 -25.21 -17.46 41.47
C PHE A 10 -25.39 -16.07 40.87
N LEU A 11 -26.18 -15.20 41.50
CA LEU A 11 -26.34 -13.80 41.06
C LEU A 11 -25.04 -13.01 41.14
N SER A 12 -24.27 -13.21 42.21
CA SER A 12 -23.01 -12.51 42.42
C SER A 12 -21.96 -12.93 41.38
N VAL A 13 -21.69 -14.23 41.29
CA VAL A 13 -20.68 -14.80 40.39
C VAL A 13 -21.12 -14.65 38.94
N GLY A 14 -22.39 -14.93 38.63
CA GLY A 14 -22.95 -14.77 37.30
C GLY A 14 -22.96 -13.32 36.83
N GLY A 15 -23.25 -12.37 37.71
CA GLY A 15 -23.22 -10.94 37.40
C GLY A 15 -21.80 -10.44 37.08
N VAL A 16 -20.81 -10.81 37.90
CA VAL A 16 -19.42 -10.45 37.63
C VAL A 16 -18.91 -11.13 36.36
N LEU A 17 -19.24 -12.41 36.14
CA LEU A 17 -18.84 -13.12 34.92
C LEU A 17 -19.45 -12.49 33.67
N ALA A 18 -20.73 -12.11 33.71
CA ALA A 18 -21.40 -11.44 32.60
C ALA A 18 -20.76 -10.07 32.29
N LEU A 19 -20.42 -9.29 33.33
CA LEU A 19 -19.71 -8.03 33.18
C LEU A 19 -18.29 -8.22 32.62
N SER A 20 -17.54 -9.20 33.13
CA SER A 20 -16.18 -9.49 32.67
C SER A 20 -16.15 -9.99 31.23
N VAL A 21 -17.00 -10.95 30.86
CA VAL A 21 -17.07 -11.47 29.49
C VAL A 21 -17.58 -10.39 28.53
N GLY A 22 -18.60 -9.61 28.93
CA GLY A 22 -19.11 -8.51 28.14
C GLY A 22 -18.07 -7.41 27.91
N ALA A 23 -17.34 -7.01 28.94
CA ALA A 23 -16.25 -6.04 28.83
C ALA A 23 -15.11 -6.56 27.95
N ASN A 24 -14.73 -7.83 28.10
CA ASN A 24 -13.65 -8.43 27.31
C ASN A 24 -14.04 -8.56 25.82
N LEU A 25 -15.28 -8.94 25.52
CA LEU A 25 -15.84 -8.93 24.16
C LEU A 25 -15.80 -7.53 23.57
N ARG A 26 -16.30 -6.51 24.30
CA ARG A 26 -16.33 -5.12 23.81
C ARG A 26 -14.93 -4.57 23.57
N ASN A 27 -14.00 -4.82 24.49
CA ASN A 27 -12.60 -4.44 24.34
C ASN A 27 -11.95 -5.12 23.12
N THR A 28 -12.24 -6.39 22.88
CA THR A 28 -11.69 -7.13 21.73
C THR A 28 -12.32 -6.65 20.41
N PHE A 29 -13.62 -6.36 20.38
CA PHE A 29 -14.28 -5.78 19.21
C PHE A 29 -13.80 -4.36 18.90
N ASP A 30 -13.54 -3.53 19.92
CA ASP A 30 -12.92 -2.21 19.74
C ASP A 30 -11.50 -2.34 19.17
N LEU A 31 -10.70 -3.31 19.66
CA LEU A 31 -9.38 -3.61 19.07
C LEU A 31 -9.48 -4.11 17.62
N LEU A 32 -10.44 -4.97 17.29
CA LEU A 32 -10.65 -5.49 15.93
C LEU A 32 -11.12 -4.38 14.95
N GLY A 33 -11.97 -3.46 15.41
CA GLY A 33 -12.40 -2.30 14.63
C GLY A 33 -11.26 -1.31 14.37
N ALA A 34 -10.45 -1.04 15.39
CA ALA A 34 -9.25 -0.20 15.26
C ALA A 34 -8.19 -0.82 14.34
N GLN A 35 -7.98 -2.14 14.43
CA GLN A 35 -7.01 -2.86 13.60
C GLN A 35 -7.41 -2.86 12.11
N SER A 36 -8.69 -2.89 11.81
CA SER A 36 -9.18 -2.83 10.42
C SER A 36 -8.90 -1.47 9.77
N THR A 37 -9.03 -0.37 10.54
CA THR A 37 -8.72 0.98 10.05
C THR A 37 -7.20 1.16 9.87
N LEU A 38 -6.40 0.71 10.84
CA LEU A 38 -4.93 0.75 10.75
C LEU A 38 -4.38 -0.05 9.56
N LEU A 39 -5.01 -1.18 9.22
CA LEU A 39 -4.61 -1.98 8.05
C LEU A 39 -4.89 -1.21 6.74
N ILE A 40 -6.04 -0.56 6.64
CA ILE A 40 -6.42 0.22 5.45
C ILE A 40 -5.48 1.43 5.29
N ASP A 41 -5.22 2.17 6.38
CA ASP A 41 -4.29 3.30 6.34
C ASP A 41 -2.88 2.86 5.95
N ALA A 42 -2.40 1.73 6.49
CA ALA A 42 -1.11 1.17 6.11
C ALA A 42 -1.06 0.74 4.63
N MET A 43 -2.16 0.21 4.09
CA MET A 43 -2.26 -0.12 2.66
C MET A 43 -2.26 1.15 1.78
N GLU A 44 -2.93 2.22 2.20
CA GLU A 44 -2.90 3.50 1.49
C GLU A 44 -1.50 4.11 1.50
N ASP A 45 -0.82 4.12 2.64
CA ASP A 45 0.54 4.64 2.76
C ASP A 45 1.53 3.85 1.90
N LEU A 46 1.42 2.52 1.90
CA LEU A 46 2.23 1.65 1.04
C LEU A 46 1.97 1.92 -0.44
N LEU A 47 0.69 2.02 -0.85
CA LEU A 47 0.33 2.31 -2.23
C LEU A 47 0.84 3.69 -2.66
N ARG A 48 0.72 4.70 -1.79
CA ARG A 48 1.20 6.05 -2.04
C ARG A 48 2.71 6.10 -2.15
N ALA A 49 3.43 5.38 -1.29
CA ALA A 49 4.88 5.25 -1.37
C ALA A 49 5.32 4.57 -2.67
N GLU A 50 4.61 3.53 -3.11
CA GLU A 50 4.87 2.85 -4.38
C GLU A 50 4.67 3.80 -5.57
N MET A 51 3.53 4.48 -5.62
CA MET A 51 3.21 5.43 -6.69
C MET A 51 4.17 6.63 -6.71
N GLY A 52 4.57 7.15 -5.54
CA GLY A 52 5.50 8.27 -5.44
C GLY A 52 6.89 7.97 -6.01
N ARG A 53 7.34 6.71 -5.96
CA ARG A 53 8.59 6.28 -6.61
C ARG A 53 8.47 6.30 -8.14
N ALA A 54 7.34 5.83 -8.68
CA ALA A 54 7.07 5.89 -10.11
C ALA A 54 6.96 7.35 -10.60
N GLU A 55 6.28 8.21 -9.85
CA GLU A 55 6.16 9.65 -10.14
C GLU A 55 7.54 10.33 -10.18
N SER A 56 8.38 10.09 -9.17
CA SER A 56 9.74 10.64 -9.10
C SER A 56 10.59 10.24 -10.31
N ALA A 57 10.44 9.00 -10.79
CA ALA A 57 11.18 8.52 -11.96
C ALA A 57 10.71 9.20 -13.26
N VAL A 58 9.40 9.39 -13.41
CA VAL A 58 8.81 10.11 -14.56
C VAL A 58 9.24 11.58 -14.55
N ASP A 59 9.22 12.23 -13.39
CA ASP A 59 9.67 13.62 -13.23
C ASP A 59 11.15 13.79 -13.57
N GLY A 60 11.99 12.82 -13.17
CA GLY A 60 13.39 12.76 -13.57
C GLY A 60 13.54 12.74 -15.09
N VAL A 61 12.87 11.79 -15.78
CA VAL A 61 12.91 11.69 -17.25
C VAL A 61 12.40 12.97 -17.92
N ALA A 62 11.32 13.57 -17.40
CA ALA A 62 10.80 14.83 -17.92
C ALA A 62 11.78 15.99 -17.74
N GLN A 63 12.56 16.00 -16.66
CA GLN A 63 13.60 17.00 -16.43
C GLN A 63 14.78 16.82 -17.39
N LEU A 64 15.26 15.60 -17.62
CA LEU A 64 16.29 15.31 -18.62
C LEU A 64 15.87 15.79 -20.02
N TYR A 65 14.60 15.55 -20.39
CA TYR A 65 14.05 16.04 -21.65
C TYR A 65 14.05 17.58 -21.73
N LYS A 66 13.61 18.27 -20.66
CA LYS A 66 13.63 19.74 -20.60
C LYS A 66 15.04 20.34 -20.68
N GLN A 67 16.04 19.62 -20.19
CA GLN A 67 17.45 20.02 -20.28
C GLN A 67 18.06 19.74 -21.66
N GLY A 68 17.34 19.02 -22.53
CA GLY A 68 17.80 18.67 -23.87
C GLY A 68 18.81 17.51 -23.87
N GLU A 69 18.87 16.70 -22.80
CA GLU A 69 19.79 15.55 -22.75
C GLU A 69 19.40 14.44 -23.75
N PHE A 70 18.14 14.39 -24.17
CA PHE A 70 17.68 13.54 -25.26
C PHE A 70 16.50 14.18 -26.00
N GLN A 71 16.24 13.73 -27.22
CA GLN A 71 15.02 14.04 -27.96
C GLN A 71 14.09 12.83 -28.06
N ILE A 72 12.80 13.07 -28.25
CA ILE A 72 11.83 12.02 -28.53
C ILE A 72 12.21 11.37 -29.86
N ASP A 73 12.16 10.04 -29.92
CA ASP A 73 12.59 9.18 -31.05
C ASP A 73 14.10 9.03 -31.26
N ASP A 74 14.95 9.57 -30.38
CA ASP A 74 16.40 9.34 -30.43
C ASP A 74 16.81 8.07 -29.66
N GLU A 75 17.95 7.48 -30.00
CA GLU A 75 18.49 6.29 -29.32
C GLU A 75 18.79 6.59 -27.84
N ALA A 76 19.22 7.82 -27.56
CA ALA A 76 19.47 8.34 -26.21
C ALA A 76 18.22 8.29 -25.31
N MET A 77 17.01 8.41 -25.88
CA MET A 77 15.75 8.30 -25.13
C MET A 77 15.58 6.92 -24.51
N SER A 78 15.90 5.86 -25.26
CA SER A 78 15.74 4.49 -24.78
C SER A 78 16.69 4.19 -23.60
N ALA A 79 17.92 4.71 -23.65
CA ALA A 79 18.89 4.59 -22.58
C ALA A 79 18.48 5.38 -21.34
N ALA A 80 17.96 6.60 -21.50
CA ALA A 80 17.44 7.41 -20.39
C ALA A 80 16.25 6.72 -19.70
N LEU A 81 15.30 6.19 -20.48
CA LEU A 81 14.16 5.43 -19.95
C LEU A 81 14.59 4.12 -19.27
N ALA A 82 15.56 3.39 -19.83
CA ALA A 82 16.10 2.19 -19.21
C ALA A 82 16.83 2.50 -17.89
N SER A 83 17.58 3.61 -17.84
CA SER A 83 18.25 4.06 -16.61
C SER A 83 17.24 4.48 -15.54
N ALA A 84 16.20 5.23 -15.90
CA ALA A 84 15.12 5.59 -14.98
C ALA A 84 14.34 4.37 -14.50
N LEU A 85 14.08 3.40 -15.38
CA LEU A 85 13.43 2.13 -15.05
C LEU A 85 14.27 1.32 -14.05
N ALA A 86 15.60 1.27 -14.23
CA ALA A 86 16.51 0.61 -13.29
C ALA A 86 16.52 1.28 -11.91
N ALA A 87 16.22 2.58 -11.82
CA ALA A 87 16.12 3.32 -10.56
C ALA A 87 14.76 3.16 -9.85
N ALA A 88 13.76 2.56 -10.50
CA ALA A 88 12.40 2.41 -9.98
C ALA A 88 12.00 0.92 -9.81
N PRO A 89 12.53 0.22 -8.79
CA PRO A 89 12.19 -1.17 -8.52
C PRO A 89 10.71 -1.28 -8.13
N GLY A 90 9.91 -1.88 -9.01
CA GLY A 90 8.44 -1.94 -8.92
C GLY A 90 7.73 -1.51 -10.21
N VAL A 91 8.44 -0.80 -11.10
CA VAL A 91 7.94 -0.40 -12.42
C VAL A 91 8.38 -1.44 -13.46
N ASN A 92 7.43 -1.99 -14.22
CA ASN A 92 7.72 -2.98 -15.25
C ASN A 92 8.12 -2.37 -16.61
N ALA A 93 7.62 -1.18 -16.91
CA ALA A 93 7.90 -0.49 -18.15
C ALA A 93 7.70 1.02 -18.03
N MET A 94 8.46 1.78 -18.80
CA MET A 94 8.30 3.21 -18.99
C MET A 94 8.15 3.51 -20.48
N LEU A 95 7.15 4.31 -20.82
CA LEU A 95 6.79 4.62 -22.21
C LEU A 95 6.60 6.13 -22.37
N ILE A 96 7.13 6.67 -23.45
CA ILE A 96 6.80 8.01 -23.96
C ILE A 96 5.89 7.81 -25.16
N CYS A 97 4.71 8.41 -25.12
CA CYS A 97 3.74 8.37 -26.21
C CYS A 97 3.62 9.75 -26.83
N THR A 98 3.73 9.81 -28.16
CA THR A 98 3.45 11.02 -28.92
C THR A 98 1.94 11.23 -29.07
N PRO A 99 1.48 12.45 -29.44
CA PRO A 99 0.06 12.71 -29.72
C PRO A 99 -0.53 11.78 -30.80
N ASP A 100 0.31 11.26 -31.70
CA ASP A 100 -0.06 10.30 -32.74
C ASP A 100 -0.19 8.85 -32.22
N LEU A 101 -0.18 8.66 -30.89
CA LEU A 101 -0.27 7.35 -30.21
C LEU A 101 0.89 6.40 -30.53
N ILE A 102 2.02 6.95 -30.99
CA ILE A 102 3.25 6.16 -31.14
C ILE A 102 3.94 6.14 -29.78
N CYS A 103 3.90 4.98 -29.12
CA CYS A 103 4.55 4.77 -27.83
C CYS A 103 5.88 4.04 -28.01
N ARG A 104 6.93 4.57 -27.40
CA ARG A 104 8.27 3.97 -27.35
C ARG A 104 8.80 4.00 -25.93
N GLY A 105 9.63 3.03 -25.58
CA GLY A 105 10.32 3.09 -24.31
C GLY A 105 11.01 1.80 -23.93
N ALA A 106 11.22 1.62 -22.63
CA ALA A 106 11.95 0.51 -22.05
C ALA A 106 11.01 -0.34 -21.18
N ALA A 107 11.19 -1.65 -21.26
CA ALA A 107 10.53 -2.60 -20.37
C ALA A 107 11.60 -3.45 -19.68
N VAL A 108 11.30 -3.89 -18.46
CA VAL A 108 12.12 -4.91 -17.80
C VAL A 108 11.97 -6.16 -18.65
N THR A 109 13.04 -6.54 -19.36
CA THR A 109 13.13 -7.86 -19.96
C THR A 109 13.12 -8.85 -18.81
N GLY A 110 12.03 -9.62 -18.71
CA GLY A 110 12.00 -10.77 -17.83
C GLY A 110 13.07 -11.75 -18.29
N ASP A 111 14.24 -11.69 -17.69
CA ASP A 111 15.16 -12.81 -17.67
C ASP A 111 14.48 -13.86 -16.80
N ASN A 112 13.89 -14.85 -17.46
CA ASN A 112 13.50 -16.09 -16.80
C ASN A 112 14.80 -16.69 -16.25
N ASP A 113 14.89 -16.82 -14.94
CA ASP A 113 15.69 -17.89 -14.33
C ASP A 113 15.39 -19.24 -15.01
#